data_AF-A0A9D2FFK0-F1
#
_entry.id   AF-A0A9D2FFK0-F1
#
_cell.length_a   1.000
_cell.length_b   1.000
_cell.length_c   1.000
_cell.angle_alpha   90.00
_cell.angle_beta   90.00
_cell.angle_gamma   90.00
#
_symmetry.space_group_name_H-M   'P 1'
#
loop_
_entity.id
_entity.type
_entity.pdbx_description
1 polymer ?
#
loop_
_entity_poly.entity_id
_entity_poly.type
_entity_poly.pdbx_seq_one_letter_code
_entity_poly.pdbx_strand_id
1 'polypeptide(L)'
;MKLKKIASLMLAGVMAVSMLAGCSNTSGNGGQLPPDDDDGEVTGISADVGALVKEKSDKDPFPSYITFEDSAELDADLAYAAGFADVWDSLLGYVNAEPNKLVVVDGNNIVAADIREELMDAVGAEDGVWIDNIGSDEVLKQAENTSNTMDDAVAVRLYMASSVIGEANLKELIARDLDSEGIDEYLYSTQDGSTQNGSNYNHEYTVSVSTYTKTVNSVGGGIIGTGAVAEDPSVVFVAVQVVRTSTHQ
;
A
#
# COMPACT_ATOMS: atom_id res chain seq x y z
N MET A 1 25.00 -9.69 -45.84
CA MET A 1 23.74 -8.91 -45.87
C MET A 1 22.57 -9.86 -45.98
N LYS A 2 21.43 -9.46 -45.38
CA LYS A 2 20.10 -10.12 -45.30
C LYS A 2 19.90 -10.86 -43.96
N LEU A 3 19.48 -10.15 -42.91
CA LEU A 3 18.08 -9.93 -42.47
C LEU A 3 17.47 -11.26 -41.95
N LYS A 4 16.97 -11.34 -40.71
CA LYS A 4 15.73 -10.68 -40.27
C LYS A 4 15.69 -10.49 -38.75
N LYS A 5 15.05 -9.37 -38.37
CA LYS A 5 14.76 -8.85 -37.04
C LYS A 5 13.90 -9.84 -36.24
N ILE A 6 14.26 -10.12 -34.99
CA ILE A 6 13.30 -10.62 -34.00
C ILE A 6 12.64 -9.38 -33.41
N ALA A 7 11.46 -9.07 -33.93
CA ALA A 7 10.47 -8.30 -33.21
C ALA A 7 9.91 -9.23 -32.13
N SER A 8 10.26 -8.97 -30.88
CA SER A 8 9.51 -9.46 -29.73
C SER A 8 9.67 -8.45 -28.61
N LEU A 9 8.89 -7.38 -28.72
CA LEU A 9 8.48 -6.58 -27.58
C LEU A 9 7.01 -6.23 -27.84
N MET A 10 6.15 -7.24 -27.74
CA MET A 10 4.75 -7.01 -27.41
C MET A 10 4.70 -6.67 -25.92
N LEU A 11 5.16 -5.46 -25.59
CA LEU A 11 4.69 -4.71 -24.44
C LEU A 11 3.29 -4.18 -24.81
N ALA A 12 2.35 -5.11 -24.94
CA ALA A 12 0.94 -4.78 -24.99
C ALA A 12 0.51 -4.65 -23.54
N GLY A 13 0.53 -3.41 -23.05
CA GLY A 13 -0.12 -3.05 -21.79
C GLY A 13 -1.53 -3.59 -21.81
N VAL A 14 -1.78 -4.55 -20.93
CA VAL A 14 -3.11 -4.86 -20.46
C VAL A 14 -3.48 -3.66 -19.58
N MET A 15 -3.95 -2.58 -20.22
CA MET A 15 -4.83 -1.63 -19.55
C MET A 15 -6.12 -2.42 -19.35
N ALA A 16 -6.21 -3.11 -18.21
CA ALA A 16 -7.39 -3.84 -17.81
C ALA A 16 -8.54 -2.83 -17.73
N VAL A 17 -9.52 -3.03 -18.60
CA VAL A 17 -10.81 -2.38 -18.59
C VAL A 17 -11.52 -2.80 -17.31
N SER A 18 -11.48 -1.96 -16.29
CA SER A 18 -12.40 -2.04 -15.15
C SER A 18 -13.61 -1.15 -15.41
N MET A 19 -14.34 -1.44 -16.49
CA MET A 19 -15.77 -1.16 -16.53
C MET A 19 -16.50 -2.46 -16.18
N LEU A 20 -16.55 -2.79 -14.89
CA LEU A 20 -17.50 -3.79 -14.41
C LEU A 20 -18.85 -3.13 -14.25
N ALA A 21 -19.60 -3.09 -15.35
CA ALA A 21 -21.02 -2.78 -15.36
C ALA A 21 -21.82 -3.90 -14.65
N GLY A 22 -22.74 -3.53 -13.77
CA GLY A 22 -23.97 -4.30 -13.58
C GLY A 22 -24.52 -4.40 -12.16
N CYS A 23 -25.44 -3.49 -11.83
CA CYS A 23 -26.76 -3.95 -11.39
C CYS A 23 -27.84 -2.97 -11.85
N SER A 24 -28.57 -3.37 -12.90
CA SER A 24 -29.77 -2.69 -13.37
C SER A 24 -31.00 -3.44 -12.87
N ASN A 25 -31.95 -2.66 -12.32
CA ASN A 25 -33.37 -2.92 -12.06
C ASN A 25 -33.80 -3.81 -10.88
N THR A 26 -34.42 -3.20 -9.85
CA THR A 26 -35.90 -2.93 -9.81
C THR A 26 -36.26 -2.12 -8.54
N SER A 27 -37.16 -1.14 -8.72
CA SER A 27 -37.63 -0.13 -7.74
C SER A 27 -38.11 -0.66 -6.37
N GLY A 28 -37.81 0.12 -5.32
CA GLY A 28 -38.50 0.05 -4.03
C GLY A 28 -37.93 1.01 -2.98
N ASN A 29 -38.50 2.22 -2.88
CA ASN A 29 -38.46 3.19 -1.77
C ASN A 29 -37.16 3.42 -0.96
N GLY A 30 -36.54 4.57 -1.22
CA GLY A 30 -36.22 5.54 -0.16
C GLY A 30 -34.81 5.49 0.43
N GLY A 31 -33.87 6.20 -0.22
CA GLY A 31 -32.54 6.50 0.32
C GLY A 31 -31.45 6.33 -0.73
N GLN A 32 -31.56 7.02 -1.86
CA GLN A 32 -30.52 7.02 -2.89
C GLN A 32 -29.41 7.98 -2.44
N LEU A 33 -28.25 7.43 -2.07
CA LEU A 33 -26.99 8.17 -2.11
C LEU A 33 -26.79 8.65 -3.56
N PRO A 34 -26.38 9.91 -3.82
CA PRO A 34 -25.99 10.31 -5.15
C PRO A 34 -24.79 9.44 -5.59
N PRO A 35 -24.73 8.99 -6.84
CA PRO A 35 -23.47 8.57 -7.42
C PRO A 35 -22.68 9.85 -7.75
N ASP A 36 -21.57 10.08 -7.06
CA ASP A 36 -20.60 11.10 -7.48
C ASP A 36 -19.50 10.40 -8.30
N ASP A 37 -19.53 10.68 -9.62
CA ASP A 37 -18.69 10.08 -10.67
C ASP A 37 -17.31 10.77 -10.78
N ASP A 38 -16.57 10.98 -9.67
CA ASP A 38 -15.20 11.55 -9.72
C ASP A 38 -14.23 10.89 -8.72
N ASP A 39 -14.51 9.64 -8.33
CA ASP A 39 -13.58 8.80 -7.55
C ASP A 39 -12.57 8.10 -8.46
N GLY A 40 -11.32 8.10 -8.03
CA GLY A 40 -10.13 7.93 -8.86
C GLY A 40 -9.84 6.51 -9.34
N GLU A 41 -8.97 6.45 -10.35
CA GLU A 41 -8.35 5.25 -10.87
C GLU A 41 -7.34 4.69 -9.86
N VAL A 42 -7.44 3.41 -9.53
CA VAL A 42 -6.41 2.74 -8.74
C VAL A 42 -5.18 2.57 -9.63
N THR A 43 -4.02 3.07 -9.17
CA THR A 43 -2.77 2.96 -9.92
C THR A 43 -1.71 2.29 -9.06
N GLY A 44 -1.25 1.12 -9.51
CA GLY A 44 -0.03 0.49 -9.02
C GLY A 44 1.19 1.30 -9.45
N ILE A 45 2.03 1.68 -8.50
CA ILE A 45 3.24 2.50 -8.71
C ILE A 45 4.50 1.83 -8.20
N SER A 46 4.45 0.52 -7.97
CA SER A 46 5.46 -0.24 -7.21
C SER A 46 6.81 -0.21 -7.89
N ALA A 47 6.85 -0.38 -9.21
CA ALA A 47 8.11 -0.38 -9.97
C ALA A 47 8.86 0.96 -9.91
N ASP A 48 8.12 2.08 -10.01
CA ASP A 48 8.71 3.42 -9.95
C ASP A 48 9.20 3.75 -8.53
N VAL A 49 8.41 3.42 -7.51
CA VAL A 49 8.82 3.54 -6.10
C VAL A 49 10.05 2.67 -5.84
N GLY A 50 10.07 1.44 -6.32
CA GLY A 50 11.19 0.52 -6.16
C GLY A 50 12.49 1.01 -6.82
N ALA A 51 12.39 1.70 -7.96
CA ALA A 51 13.55 2.35 -8.57
C ALA A 51 14.11 3.46 -7.68
N LEU A 52 13.24 4.28 -7.08
CA LEU A 52 13.63 5.35 -6.15
C LEU A 52 14.20 4.81 -4.83
N VAL A 53 13.66 3.73 -4.28
CA VAL A 53 14.21 3.08 -3.08
C VAL A 53 15.63 2.59 -3.36
N LYS A 54 15.85 1.91 -4.49
CA LYS A 54 17.18 1.42 -4.89
C LYS A 54 18.20 2.53 -5.08
N GLU A 55 17.77 3.73 -5.48
CA GLU A 55 18.63 4.91 -5.58
C GLU A 55 19.03 5.46 -4.19
N LYS A 56 18.16 5.31 -3.19
CA LYS A 56 18.37 5.83 -1.82
C LYS A 56 19.13 4.88 -0.91
N SER A 57 18.93 3.57 -1.08
CA SER A 57 19.57 2.54 -0.27
C SER A 57 21.09 2.59 -0.38
N ASP A 58 21.76 2.42 0.76
CA ASP A 58 23.21 2.30 0.85
C ASP A 58 23.73 0.92 0.40
N LYS A 59 22.84 -0.03 0.06
CA LYS A 59 23.19 -1.40 -0.36
C LYS A 59 23.44 -1.47 -1.87
N ASP A 60 24.66 -1.84 -2.25
CA ASP A 60 25.04 -2.12 -3.64
C ASP A 60 25.73 -3.50 -3.77
N PRO A 61 25.10 -4.50 -4.42
CA PRO A 61 23.79 -4.44 -5.06
C PRO A 61 22.62 -4.48 -4.05
N PHE A 62 21.50 -3.87 -4.42
CA PHE A 62 20.25 -4.01 -3.66
C PHE A 62 19.84 -5.49 -3.55
N PRO A 63 19.26 -5.94 -2.41
CA PRO A 63 18.88 -7.34 -2.21
C PRO A 63 18.02 -7.91 -3.34
N SER A 64 18.45 -9.04 -3.91
CA SER A 64 17.75 -9.70 -5.03
C SER A 64 16.48 -10.43 -4.62
N TYR A 65 16.32 -10.72 -3.33
CA TYR A 65 15.15 -11.36 -2.74
C TYR A 65 14.06 -10.35 -2.35
N ILE A 66 14.20 -9.07 -2.75
CA ILE A 66 13.19 -8.04 -2.59
C ILE A 66 12.76 -7.56 -3.99
N THR A 67 11.49 -7.78 -4.30
CA THR A 67 10.89 -7.43 -5.58
C THR A 67 9.84 -6.34 -5.39
N PHE A 68 9.75 -5.42 -6.35
CA PHE A 68 8.69 -4.41 -6.38
C PHE A 68 7.75 -4.73 -7.54
N GLU A 69 6.49 -5.03 -7.24
CA GLU A 69 5.50 -5.47 -8.22
C GLU A 69 4.11 -4.98 -7.80
N ASP A 70 3.31 -4.57 -8.78
CA ASP A 70 1.93 -4.13 -8.53
C ASP A 70 1.04 -5.33 -8.17
N SER A 71 0.09 -5.11 -7.26
CA SER A 71 -0.83 -6.14 -6.78
C SER A 71 -2.27 -5.71 -7.02
N ALA A 72 -2.94 -6.42 -7.93
CA ALA A 72 -4.36 -6.19 -8.20
C ALA A 72 -5.27 -6.52 -7.00
N GLU A 73 -4.79 -7.37 -6.08
CA GLU A 73 -5.49 -7.66 -4.82
C GLU A 73 -5.38 -6.46 -3.87
N LEU A 74 -4.17 -5.92 -3.68
CA LEU A 74 -3.97 -4.70 -2.88
C LEU A 74 -4.77 -3.51 -3.44
N ASP A 75 -4.84 -3.39 -4.76
CA ASP A 75 -5.64 -2.38 -5.44
C ASP A 75 -7.13 -2.47 -5.09
N ALA A 76 -7.67 -3.69 -5.04
CA ALA A 76 -9.06 -3.93 -4.67
C ALA A 76 -9.29 -3.69 -3.16
N ASP A 77 -8.36 -4.14 -2.31
CA ASP A 77 -8.45 -3.99 -0.86
C ASP A 77 -8.37 -2.52 -0.43
N LEU A 78 -7.50 -1.73 -1.06
CA LEU A 78 -7.41 -0.29 -0.84
C LEU A 78 -8.68 0.43 -1.27
N ALA A 79 -9.23 0.10 -2.45
CA ALA A 79 -10.48 0.70 -2.91
C ALA A 79 -11.66 0.36 -1.98
N TYR A 80 -11.72 -0.88 -1.48
CA TYR A 80 -12.71 -1.30 -0.48
C TYR A 80 -12.56 -0.49 0.82
N ALA A 81 -11.36 -0.43 1.39
CA ALA A 81 -11.10 0.31 2.63
C ALA A 81 -11.39 1.82 2.48
N ALA A 82 -10.94 2.44 1.38
CA ALA A 82 -11.19 3.85 1.11
C ALA A 82 -12.69 4.16 0.90
N GLY A 83 -13.53 3.16 0.59
CA GLY A 83 -14.98 3.26 0.61
C GLY A 83 -15.53 3.76 1.95
N PHE A 84 -14.87 3.41 3.08
CA PHE A 84 -15.28 3.82 4.43
C PHE A 84 -14.91 5.27 4.77
N ALA A 85 -14.13 5.95 3.92
CA ALA A 85 -13.78 7.35 4.15
C ALA A 85 -14.98 8.31 4.16
N ASP A 86 -16.15 7.93 3.63
CA ASP A 86 -17.35 8.80 3.59
C ASP A 86 -18.14 8.83 4.91
N VAL A 87 -17.69 8.09 5.93
CA VAL A 87 -18.36 8.04 7.24
C VAL A 87 -18.01 9.30 8.05
N TRP A 88 -18.77 10.38 7.83
CA TRP A 88 -19.03 11.65 8.58
C TRP A 88 -17.95 12.38 9.42
N ASP A 89 -16.83 11.76 9.78
CA ASP A 89 -15.91 12.25 10.84
C ASP A 89 -14.43 11.91 10.52
N SER A 90 -14.17 11.04 9.52
CA SER A 90 -12.87 10.43 9.19
C SER A 90 -11.72 11.39 8.84
N LEU A 91 -12.05 12.61 8.39
CA LEU A 91 -11.10 13.54 7.78
C LEU A 91 -10.98 14.89 8.49
N LEU A 92 -11.70 15.11 9.60
CA LEU A 92 -11.73 16.41 10.29
C LEU A 92 -10.35 16.88 10.81
N GLY A 93 -9.40 15.96 10.98
CA GLY A 93 -8.00 16.26 11.34
C GLY A 93 -7.04 16.41 10.15
N TYR A 94 -7.36 15.82 8.99
CA TYR A 94 -6.42 15.71 7.86
C TYR A 94 -6.31 17.01 7.06
N VAL A 95 -7.43 17.70 6.83
CA VAL A 95 -7.47 18.99 6.11
C VAL A 95 -6.71 20.10 6.87
N ASN A 96 -6.44 19.89 8.17
CA ASN A 96 -5.68 20.80 9.03
C ASN A 96 -4.20 20.36 9.24
N ALA A 97 -3.83 19.16 8.81
CA ALA A 97 -2.46 18.66 8.88
C ALA A 97 -1.67 19.15 7.64
N GLU A 98 -0.38 19.40 7.85
CA GLU A 98 0.48 20.09 6.88
C GLU A 98 0.33 19.56 5.43
N PRO A 99 -0.07 20.38 4.45
CA PRO A 99 -0.47 19.94 3.11
C PRO A 99 0.67 19.31 2.26
N ASN A 100 1.87 19.14 2.81
CA ASN A 100 3.10 18.75 2.12
C ASN A 100 3.74 17.46 2.68
N LYS A 101 3.00 16.62 3.41
CA LYS A 101 3.54 15.40 4.05
C LYS A 101 2.68 14.17 3.75
N LEU A 102 3.34 13.00 3.71
CA LEU A 102 2.68 11.72 3.94
C LEU A 102 2.30 11.65 5.42
N VAL A 103 1.05 11.29 5.70
CA VAL A 103 0.59 11.05 7.06
C VAL A 103 0.29 9.57 7.19
N VAL A 104 1.05 8.89 8.07
CA VAL A 104 0.75 7.52 8.46
C VAL A 104 -0.59 7.52 9.20
N VAL A 105 -1.48 6.60 8.82
CA VAL A 105 -2.71 6.36 9.56
C VAL A 105 -2.39 5.45 10.73
N ASP A 106 -2.40 5.98 11.96
CA ASP A 106 -2.14 5.23 13.19
C ASP A 106 -3.37 5.17 14.11
N GLY A 107 -3.31 4.34 15.15
CA GLY A 107 -4.42 4.13 16.09
C GLY A 107 -4.69 5.33 17.00
N ASN A 108 -3.88 6.40 16.90
CA ASN A 108 -4.07 7.63 17.65
C ASN A 108 -4.95 8.64 16.88
N ASN A 109 -5.12 8.44 15.57
CA ASN A 109 -6.07 9.17 14.73
C ASN A 109 -7.39 8.41 14.66
N ILE A 110 -8.24 8.63 15.67
CA ILE A 110 -9.46 7.85 16.00
C ILE A 110 -10.41 7.65 14.80
N VAL A 111 -10.33 8.49 13.76
CA VAL A 111 -11.31 8.48 12.67
C VAL A 111 -10.79 7.94 11.33
N ALA A 112 -9.47 7.75 11.20
CA ALA A 112 -8.88 7.01 10.08
C ALA A 112 -8.39 5.60 10.48
N ALA A 113 -8.35 5.31 11.80
CA ALA A 113 -8.04 3.98 12.33
C ALA A 113 -8.96 2.90 11.76
N ASP A 114 -10.25 3.18 11.58
CA ASP A 114 -11.22 2.24 10.99
C ASP A 114 -10.85 1.87 9.53
N ILE A 115 -10.45 2.84 8.71
CA ILE A 115 -10.03 2.59 7.30
C ILE A 115 -8.80 1.69 7.27
N ARG A 116 -7.84 1.95 8.17
CA ARG A 116 -6.65 1.11 8.29
C ARG A 116 -7.02 -0.29 8.77
N GLU A 117 -7.91 -0.43 9.75
CA GLU A 117 -8.35 -1.73 10.25
C GLU A 117 -9.03 -2.55 9.15
N GLU A 118 -9.91 -1.92 8.35
CA GLU A 118 -10.52 -2.57 7.18
C GLU A 118 -9.47 -2.97 6.13
N LEU A 119 -8.45 -2.15 5.87
CA LEU A 119 -7.36 -2.53 4.98
C LEU A 119 -6.55 -3.70 5.54
N MET A 120 -6.22 -3.66 6.84
CA MET A 120 -5.45 -4.73 7.51
C MET A 120 -6.19 -6.06 7.48
N ASP A 121 -7.52 -6.06 7.70
CA ASP A 121 -8.35 -7.25 7.59
C ASP A 121 -8.44 -7.76 6.14
N ALA A 122 -8.65 -6.84 5.18
CA ALA A 122 -8.77 -7.19 3.76
C ALA A 122 -7.50 -7.86 3.22
N VAL A 123 -6.31 -7.33 3.54
CA VAL A 123 -5.03 -7.90 3.08
C VAL A 123 -4.55 -9.08 3.93
N GLY A 124 -5.24 -9.41 5.04
CA GLY A 124 -4.83 -10.46 5.97
C GLY A 124 -3.52 -10.16 6.71
N ALA A 125 -3.30 -8.90 7.10
CA ALA A 125 -2.09 -8.50 7.83
C ALA A 125 -2.00 -9.16 9.21
N GLU A 126 -0.81 -9.63 9.58
CA GLU A 126 -0.57 -10.28 10.87
C GLU A 126 -0.34 -9.26 11.99
N ASP A 127 -0.95 -9.51 13.16
CA ASP A 127 -0.73 -8.66 14.33
C ASP A 127 0.73 -8.77 14.82
N GLY A 128 1.37 -7.64 15.07
CA GLY A 128 2.78 -7.56 15.47
C GLY A 128 3.80 -7.71 14.31
N VAL A 129 3.34 -7.92 13.08
CA VAL A 129 4.18 -7.90 11.87
C VAL A 129 4.01 -6.58 11.14
N TRP A 130 5.11 -5.87 10.97
CA TRP A 130 5.19 -4.53 10.43
C TRP A 130 6.21 -4.48 9.29
N ILE A 131 6.18 -3.41 8.51
CA ILE A 131 7.15 -3.22 7.42
C ILE A 131 8.58 -3.21 7.98
N ASP A 132 8.89 -2.45 9.02
CA ASP A 132 10.25 -2.43 9.63
C ASP A 132 10.75 -3.77 10.20
N ASN A 133 9.85 -4.73 10.50
CA ASN A 133 10.24 -5.95 11.23
C ASN A 133 10.01 -7.27 10.49
N ILE A 134 9.24 -7.31 9.39
CA ILE A 134 8.81 -8.55 8.73
C ILE A 134 9.98 -9.44 8.27
N GLY A 135 11.11 -8.82 7.93
CA GLY A 135 12.36 -9.49 7.56
C GLY A 135 13.45 -9.49 8.63
N SER A 136 13.13 -9.11 9.87
CA SER A 136 14.10 -9.07 10.98
C SER A 136 14.40 -10.46 11.54
N ASP A 137 15.61 -10.64 12.08
CA ASP A 137 16.04 -11.90 12.71
C ASP A 137 15.08 -12.36 13.83
N GLU A 138 14.55 -11.42 14.62
CA GLU A 138 13.64 -11.70 15.73
C GLU A 138 12.31 -12.29 15.24
N VAL A 139 11.66 -11.64 14.27
CA VAL A 139 10.38 -12.09 13.71
C VAL A 139 10.54 -13.42 12.98
N LEU A 140 11.61 -13.57 12.17
CA LEU A 140 11.86 -14.80 11.44
C LEU A 140 12.15 -15.98 12.38
N LYS A 141 13.01 -15.79 13.39
CA LYS A 141 13.28 -16.85 14.39
C LYS A 141 12.05 -17.20 15.21
N GLN A 142 11.19 -16.23 15.53
CA GLN A 142 9.95 -16.52 16.24
C GLN A 142 9.03 -17.39 15.38
N ALA A 143 8.87 -17.07 14.11
CA ALA A 143 8.08 -17.87 13.17
C ALA A 143 8.66 -19.29 13.00
N GLU A 144 9.98 -19.43 12.76
CA GLU A 144 10.63 -20.73 12.57
C GLU A 144 10.56 -21.64 13.81
N ASN A 145 10.62 -21.10 15.02
CA ASN A 145 10.63 -21.91 16.26
C ASN A 145 9.26 -22.51 16.63
N THR A 146 8.17 -22.09 15.97
CA THR A 146 6.81 -22.48 16.35
C THR A 146 6.24 -23.62 15.51
N SER A 147 6.83 -23.96 14.38
CA SER A 147 6.28 -24.96 13.46
C SER A 147 7.34 -25.58 12.53
N ASN A 148 7.03 -26.77 11.99
CA ASN A 148 7.81 -27.39 10.89
C ASN A 148 7.40 -26.87 9.50
N THR A 149 6.49 -25.89 9.46
CA THR A 149 6.05 -25.13 8.30
C THR A 149 6.07 -23.66 8.67
N MET A 150 6.46 -22.79 7.75
CA MET A 150 6.42 -21.35 7.96
C MET A 150 5.41 -20.75 6.99
N ASP A 151 4.36 -20.15 7.54
CA ASP A 151 3.35 -19.49 6.74
C ASP A 151 3.93 -18.17 6.18
N ASP A 152 3.37 -17.76 5.04
CA ASP A 152 3.66 -16.45 4.46
C ASP A 152 3.12 -15.37 5.38
N ALA A 153 3.81 -14.24 5.47
CA ALA A 153 3.41 -13.13 6.30
C ALA A 153 3.12 -11.88 5.48
N VAL A 154 2.16 -11.09 5.94
CA VAL A 154 1.74 -9.85 5.29
C VAL A 154 1.86 -8.69 6.28
N ALA A 155 2.60 -7.67 5.89
CA ALA A 155 2.61 -6.37 6.55
C ALA A 155 1.98 -5.32 5.61
N VAL A 156 1.18 -4.41 6.15
CA VAL A 156 0.61 -3.29 5.39
C VAL A 156 0.68 -2.00 6.18
N ARG A 157 0.84 -0.89 5.46
CA ARG A 157 0.75 0.46 6.02
C ARG A 157 -0.09 1.34 5.11
N LEU A 158 -1.05 2.04 5.73
CA LEU A 158 -1.89 3.03 5.07
C LEU A 158 -1.36 4.43 5.34
N TYR A 159 -1.29 5.24 4.29
CA TYR A 159 -1.02 6.66 4.37
C TYR A 159 -2.13 7.45 3.69
N MET A 160 -2.25 8.70 4.11
CA MET A 160 -3.05 9.70 3.42
C MET A 160 -2.15 10.85 2.97
N ALA A 161 -2.32 11.27 1.71
CA ALA A 161 -1.65 12.39 1.07
C ALA A 161 -2.69 13.38 0.49
N SER A 162 -2.36 14.68 0.47
CA SER A 162 -3.19 15.65 -0.24
C SER A 162 -3.03 15.46 -1.75
N SER A 163 -4.13 15.53 -2.51
CA SER A 163 -4.10 15.41 -3.97
C SER A 163 -3.31 16.51 -4.69
N VAL A 164 -2.97 17.60 -3.99
CA VAL A 164 -2.09 18.65 -4.51
C VAL A 164 -0.62 18.20 -4.60
N ILE A 165 -0.26 17.12 -3.89
CA ILE A 165 1.07 16.50 -4.00
C ILE A 165 1.10 15.76 -5.33
N GLY A 166 1.84 16.30 -6.31
CA GLY A 166 2.02 15.64 -7.59
C GLY A 166 2.65 14.25 -7.45
N GLU A 167 2.25 13.32 -8.32
CA GLU A 167 2.62 11.90 -8.31
C GLU A 167 4.12 11.64 -8.13
N ALA A 168 4.99 12.42 -8.80
CA ALA A 168 6.43 12.29 -8.66
C ALA A 168 6.93 12.57 -7.23
N ASN A 169 6.36 13.58 -6.56
CA ASN A 169 6.69 13.90 -5.17
C ASN A 169 6.08 12.87 -4.22
N LEU A 170 4.91 12.32 -4.54
CA LEU A 170 4.28 11.25 -3.77
C LEU A 170 5.18 9.99 -3.77
N LYS A 171 5.63 9.55 -4.94
CA LYS A 171 6.58 8.43 -5.10
C LYS A 171 7.88 8.64 -4.31
N GLU A 172 8.43 9.85 -4.36
CA GLU A 172 9.64 10.23 -3.61
C GLU A 172 9.44 10.17 -2.09
N LEU A 173 8.26 10.58 -1.60
CA LEU A 173 7.91 10.48 -0.18
C LEU A 173 7.76 9.02 0.26
N ILE A 174 7.08 8.18 -0.53
CA ILE A 174 6.90 6.75 -0.25
C ILE A 174 8.25 6.02 -0.23
N ALA A 175 9.09 6.29 -1.24
CA ALA A 175 10.41 5.66 -1.34
C ALA A 175 11.32 6.05 -0.17
N ARG A 176 11.26 7.30 0.30
CA ARG A 176 12.01 7.74 1.48
C ARG A 176 11.53 7.06 2.76
N ASP A 177 10.22 6.86 2.90
CA ASP A 177 9.67 6.16 4.05
C ASP A 177 10.14 4.70 4.05
N LEU A 178 9.96 3.97 2.95
CA LEU A 178 10.44 2.58 2.79
C LEU A 178 11.94 2.41 3.04
N ASP A 179 12.78 3.33 2.54
CA ASP A 179 14.21 3.33 2.82
C ASP A 179 14.50 3.52 4.32
N SER A 180 13.77 4.41 4.99
CA SER A 180 13.90 4.63 6.43
C SER A 180 13.42 3.47 7.30
N GLU A 181 12.52 2.63 6.79
CA GLU A 181 12.09 1.37 7.43
C GLU A 181 13.16 0.27 7.33
N GLY A 182 14.24 0.49 6.58
CA GLY A 182 15.34 -0.47 6.47
C GLY A 182 14.95 -1.73 5.70
N ILE A 183 14.08 -1.63 4.69
CA ILE A 183 13.64 -2.81 3.93
C ILE A 183 14.79 -3.52 3.23
N ASP A 184 15.87 -2.80 2.90
CA ASP A 184 17.10 -3.33 2.32
C ASP A 184 17.98 -4.12 3.33
N GLU A 185 17.58 -4.16 4.60
CA GLU A 185 18.18 -4.96 5.66
C GLU A 185 17.43 -6.28 5.94
N TYR A 186 16.30 -6.53 5.29
CA TYR A 186 15.56 -7.79 5.44
C TYR A 186 16.47 -9.00 5.22
N LEU A 187 16.27 -10.04 6.02
CA LEU A 187 17.07 -11.25 5.91
C LEU A 187 16.46 -12.21 4.91
N TYR A 188 17.32 -12.71 4.02
CA TYR A 188 16.99 -13.88 3.19
C TYR A 188 16.84 -15.16 4.02
N SER A 189 17.53 -15.25 5.16
CA SER A 189 17.66 -16.49 5.94
C SER A 189 18.27 -16.18 7.32
N THR A 190 17.80 -16.83 8.39
CA THR A 190 18.33 -16.62 9.74
C THR A 190 19.62 -17.45 9.96
N GLN A 191 20.77 -16.82 10.19
CA GLN A 191 21.97 -17.57 10.60
C GLN A 191 21.99 -17.71 12.13
N ASP A 192 22.13 -18.94 12.62
CA ASP A 192 22.44 -19.17 14.03
C ASP A 192 23.95 -19.08 14.28
N GLY A 193 24.33 -18.29 15.28
CA GLY A 193 25.72 -18.05 15.64
C GLY A 193 26.33 -19.28 16.30
N SER A 194 27.48 -19.73 15.79
CA SER A 194 28.42 -20.71 16.38
C SER A 194 27.93 -22.15 16.63
N THR A 195 26.64 -22.45 16.51
CA THR A 195 26.10 -23.82 16.43
C THR A 195 25.36 -23.99 15.11
N GLN A 196 25.93 -24.82 14.23
CA GLN A 196 25.48 -25.05 12.85
C GLN A 196 24.09 -25.69 12.74
N ASN A 197 23.02 -24.95 13.02
CA ASN A 197 21.75 -25.12 12.34
C ASN A 197 21.60 -23.90 11.43
N GLY A 198 21.81 -24.10 10.13
CA GLY A 198 21.36 -23.09 9.17
C GLY A 198 19.85 -22.91 9.29
N SER A 199 19.34 -21.72 8.98
CA SER A 199 17.91 -21.45 8.75
C SER A 199 17.24 -22.60 8.04
N ASN A 200 16.03 -22.98 8.46
CA ASN A 200 15.27 -23.99 7.72
C ASN A 200 14.60 -23.41 6.47
N TYR A 201 14.54 -22.07 6.37
CA TYR A 201 13.81 -21.36 5.33
C TYR A 201 14.66 -20.30 4.64
N ASN A 202 14.29 -20.04 3.38
CA ASN A 202 14.66 -18.87 2.62
C ASN A 202 13.44 -17.96 2.48
N HIS A 203 13.66 -16.65 2.49
CA HIS A 203 12.60 -15.64 2.44
C HIS A 203 12.76 -14.73 1.24
N GLU A 204 11.66 -14.52 0.53
CA GLU A 204 11.54 -13.54 -0.55
C GLU A 204 10.40 -12.58 -0.22
N TYR A 205 10.56 -11.32 -0.61
CA TYR A 205 9.65 -10.23 -0.25
C TYR A 205 9.14 -9.54 -1.51
N THR A 206 7.82 -9.42 -1.62
CA THR A 206 7.16 -8.62 -2.66
C THR A 206 6.61 -7.35 -2.02
N VAL A 207 7.10 -6.21 -2.48
CA VAL A 207 6.65 -4.88 -2.08
C VAL A 207 5.70 -4.34 -3.13
N SER A 208 4.46 -4.06 -2.73
CA SER A 208 3.42 -3.52 -3.61
C SER A 208 2.94 -2.18 -3.06
N VAL A 209 2.76 -1.21 -3.97
CA VAL A 209 2.29 0.15 -3.65
C VAL A 209 1.08 0.47 -4.50
N SER A 210 -0.05 0.65 -3.84
CA SER A 210 -1.32 1.03 -4.46
C SER A 210 -1.72 2.44 -4.05
N THR A 211 -2.36 3.17 -4.95
CA THR A 211 -2.88 4.52 -4.70
C THR A 211 -4.34 4.61 -5.11
N TYR A 212 -5.14 5.28 -4.29
CA TYR A 212 -6.56 5.52 -4.55
C TYR A 212 -6.91 6.97 -4.21
N THR A 213 -7.40 7.72 -5.18
CA THR A 213 -7.84 9.11 -4.96
C THR A 213 -9.33 9.12 -4.73
N LYS A 214 -9.77 9.78 -3.67
CA LYS A 214 -11.19 9.94 -3.37
C LYS A 214 -11.54 11.41 -3.20
N THR A 215 -12.64 11.83 -3.80
CA THR A 215 -13.20 13.15 -3.54
C THR A 215 -14.04 13.07 -2.27
N VAL A 216 -13.76 13.94 -1.29
CA VAL A 216 -14.42 13.86 0.01
C VAL A 216 -15.43 14.98 0.13
N ASN A 217 -16.71 14.63 -0.03
CA ASN A 217 -17.81 15.58 0.04
C ASN A 217 -17.91 16.14 1.47
N SER A 218 -17.56 17.42 1.65
CA SER A 218 -17.89 18.10 2.90
C SER A 218 -19.41 18.25 2.97
N VAL A 219 -20.09 17.42 3.78
CA VAL A 219 -21.55 17.51 3.88
C VAL A 219 -21.90 18.89 4.42
N GLY A 220 -22.63 19.66 3.60
CA GLY A 220 -22.99 21.05 3.82
C GLY A 220 -23.44 21.35 5.26
N GLY A 221 -22.56 22.01 5.98
CA GLY A 221 -22.76 22.49 7.34
C GLY A 221 -21.45 23.14 7.76
N GLY A 222 -21.32 24.43 7.45
CA GLY A 222 -20.07 25.17 7.57
C GLY A 222 -19.24 24.75 8.78
N ILE A 223 -17.97 24.42 8.51
CA ILE A 223 -16.94 24.27 9.52
C ILE A 223 -17.03 25.51 10.42
N ILE A 224 -17.55 25.34 11.63
CA ILE A 224 -17.47 26.39 12.65
C ILE A 224 -16.00 26.43 13.05
N GLY A 225 -15.25 27.30 12.38
CA GLY A 225 -13.87 27.60 12.76
C GLY A 225 -12.92 27.79 11.59
N THR A 226 -12.95 29.00 11.03
CA THR A 226 -11.81 29.66 10.37
C THR A 226 -11.17 28.98 9.16
N GLY A 227 -11.62 29.37 7.96
CA GLY A 227 -10.85 29.23 6.73
C GLY A 227 -11.72 28.82 5.56
N ALA A 228 -11.52 29.42 4.40
CA ALA A 228 -12.16 28.98 3.17
C ALA A 228 -11.74 27.53 2.88
N VAL A 229 -12.66 26.59 3.10
CA VAL A 229 -12.52 25.22 2.57
C VAL A 229 -12.71 25.29 1.07
N ALA A 230 -11.81 24.65 0.33
CA ALA A 230 -12.03 24.40 -1.10
C ALA A 230 -13.38 23.69 -1.27
N GLU A 231 -14.15 24.06 -2.30
CA GLU A 231 -15.21 23.17 -2.78
C GLU A 231 -14.53 21.85 -3.16
N ASP A 232 -14.87 20.79 -2.44
CA ASP A 232 -14.48 19.40 -2.70
C ASP A 232 -12.97 19.09 -2.60
N PRO A 233 -12.40 19.01 -1.39
CA PRO A 233 -11.03 18.51 -1.24
C PRO A 233 -10.96 17.03 -1.66
N SER A 234 -9.87 16.65 -2.33
CA SER A 234 -9.57 15.24 -2.64
C SER A 234 -8.35 14.75 -1.86
N VAL A 235 -8.43 13.49 -1.42
CA VAL A 235 -7.40 12.81 -0.63
C VAL A 235 -6.89 11.62 -1.43
N VAL A 236 -5.59 11.40 -1.40
CA VAL A 236 -4.93 10.23 -1.96
C VAL A 236 -4.62 9.27 -0.82
N PHE A 237 -5.27 8.12 -0.83
CA PHE A 237 -4.90 6.99 0.01
C PHE A 237 -3.77 6.23 -0.65
N VAL A 238 -2.77 5.84 0.14
CA VAL A 238 -1.64 5.05 -0.32
C VAL A 238 -1.51 3.83 0.57
N ALA A 239 -1.58 2.65 0.00
CA ALA A 239 -1.27 1.40 0.68
C ALA A 239 0.10 0.90 0.25
N VAL A 240 0.94 0.58 1.23
CA VAL A 240 2.21 -0.11 1.02
C VAL A 240 2.11 -1.47 1.70
N GLN A 241 2.24 -2.54 0.91
CA GLN A 241 2.17 -3.92 1.37
C GLN A 241 3.52 -4.59 1.16
N VAL A 242 3.94 -5.40 2.13
CA VAL A 242 5.06 -6.32 2.01
C VAL A 242 4.56 -7.73 2.29
N VAL A 243 4.66 -8.62 1.30
CA VAL A 243 4.37 -10.04 1.45
C VAL A 243 5.69 -10.80 1.53
N ARG A 244 5.93 -11.49 2.65
CA ARG A 244 7.05 -12.42 2.81
C ARG A 244 6.59 -13.82 2.47
N THR A 245 7.25 -14.43 1.50
CA THR A 245 7.10 -15.86 1.20
C THR A 245 8.26 -16.65 1.78
N SER A 246 7.98 -17.84 2.34
CA SER A 246 9.01 -18.67 2.98
C SER A 246 9.10 -20.06 2.34
N THR A 247 10.28 -20.41 1.83
CA THR A 247 10.54 -21.70 1.19
C THR A 247 11.51 -22.53 2.02
N HIS A 248 11.11 -23.76 2.37
CA HIS A 248 11.98 -24.70 3.08
C HIS A 248 13.19 -25.06 2.23
N GLN A 249 14.39 -25.06 2.84
CA GLN A 249 15.65 -25.42 2.19
C GLN A 249 15.78 -26.90 1.84
#